data_AF-A0A4R5H2M6-F1
#
_entry.id   AF-A0A4R5H2M6-F1
#
_cell.length_a   1.000
_cell.length_b   1.000
_cell.length_c   1.000
_cell.angle_alpha   90.00
_cell.angle_beta   90.00
_cell.angle_gamma   90.00
#
_symmetry.space_group_name_H-M   'P 1'
#
loop_
_entity.id
_entity.type
_entity.pdbx_description
1 polymer ?
#
loop_
_entity_poly.entity_id
_entity_poly.type
_entity_poly.pdbx_seq_one_letter_code
_entity_poly.pdbx_strand_id
1 'polypeptide(L)'
;MLASSFDALLGLPLDATTTLRHTSREGGIWRANAKILGITTSKYIRAEMADAAVKGKLIQSIERENTRKQNALILQALGKSRIANNLNQLAYAAHVEGLNLEDPSVVAQIHEAYEAVMTIRSLLIQSSGVSAL
;
A
#
# COMPACT_ATOMS: atom_id res chain seq x y z
N MET A 1 3.82 -14.73 -8.38
CA MET A 1 2.91 -15.32 -9.38
C MET A 1 1.51 -15.31 -8.77
N LEU A 2 0.69 -14.29 -9.06
CA LEU A 2 -0.77 -14.20 -8.85
C LEU A 2 -1.23 -12.82 -9.38
N ALA A 3 -0.97 -12.58 -10.66
CA ALA A 3 -1.73 -11.60 -11.43
C ALA A 3 -2.98 -12.33 -11.92
N SER A 4 -3.95 -12.56 -11.02
CA SER A 4 -5.30 -12.89 -11.46
C SER A 4 -5.80 -11.66 -12.21
N SER A 5 -5.68 -11.71 -13.54
CA SER A 5 -5.69 -10.53 -14.39
C SER A 5 -7.02 -9.82 -14.27
N PHE A 6 -6.94 -8.50 -14.29
CA PHE A 6 -8.07 -7.60 -14.45
C PHE A 6 -9.03 -8.05 -15.58
N ASP A 7 -8.49 -8.71 -16.60
CA ASP A 7 -9.20 -9.25 -17.73
C ASP A 7 -10.05 -10.49 -17.38
N ALA A 8 -9.59 -11.35 -16.45
CA ALA A 8 -10.36 -12.47 -15.94
C ALA A 8 -11.61 -12.02 -15.17
N LEU A 9 -11.54 -10.85 -14.53
CA LEU A 9 -12.63 -10.32 -13.71
C LEU A 9 -13.71 -9.60 -14.55
N LEU A 10 -13.35 -9.11 -15.74
CA LEU A 10 -14.26 -8.46 -16.67
C LEU A 10 -15.05 -9.45 -17.54
N GLY A 11 -14.67 -10.73 -17.58
CA GLY A 11 -15.32 -11.74 -18.43
C GLY A 11 -15.27 -11.42 -19.93
N LEU A 12 -14.47 -10.42 -20.32
CA LEU A 12 -14.28 -10.04 -21.71
C LEU A 12 -13.22 -10.97 -22.31
N PRO A 13 -13.44 -11.56 -23.50
CA PRO A 13 -12.39 -12.26 -24.20
C PRO A 13 -11.18 -11.31 -24.36
N LEU A 14 -10.00 -11.78 -23.94
CA LEU A 14 -8.72 -11.05 -23.91
C LEU A 14 -8.30 -10.47 -25.29
N ASP A 15 -9.02 -10.87 -26.32
CA ASP A 15 -8.80 -10.74 -27.76
C ASP A 15 -9.90 -9.93 -28.47
N ALA A 16 -10.95 -9.47 -27.76
CA ALA A 16 -11.94 -8.55 -28.33
C ALA A 16 -11.44 -7.10 -28.30
N THR A 17 -11.09 -6.57 -29.47
CA THR A 17 -10.84 -5.13 -29.63
C THR A 17 -12.15 -4.40 -29.85
N THR A 18 -12.62 -3.65 -28.86
CA THR A 18 -13.81 -2.78 -28.99
C THR A 18 -13.38 -1.35 -29.30
N THR A 19 -13.79 -0.86 -30.47
CA THR A 19 -13.60 0.54 -30.86
C THR A 19 -14.80 1.36 -30.40
N LEU A 20 -14.56 2.34 -29.53
CA LEU A 20 -15.60 3.26 -29.04
C LEU A 20 -15.39 4.64 -29.66
N ARG A 21 -16.45 5.20 -30.25
CA ARG A 21 -16.47 6.61 -30.60
C ARG A 21 -16.96 7.39 -29.39
N HIS A 22 -16.22 8.42 -29.03
CA HIS A 22 -16.56 9.32 -27.94
C HIS A 22 -16.21 10.75 -28.34
N THR A 23 -16.84 11.72 -27.69
CA THR A 23 -16.50 13.12 -27.86
C THR A 23 -15.18 13.45 -27.16
N SER A 24 -14.56 14.58 -27.53
CA SER A 24 -13.37 15.09 -26.83
C SER A 24 -13.64 15.38 -25.35
N ARG A 25 -14.87 15.77 -25.00
CA ARG A 25 -15.29 16.04 -23.62
C ARG A 25 -15.32 14.75 -22.79
N GLU A 26 -15.97 13.70 -23.29
CA GLU A 26 -16.06 12.40 -22.60
C GLU A 26 -14.68 11.77 -22.41
N GLY A 27 -13.85 11.79 -23.45
CA GLY A 27 -12.47 11.32 -23.35
C GLY A 27 -11.61 12.12 -22.37
N GLY A 28 -11.95 13.40 -22.12
CA GLY A 28 -11.35 14.21 -21.06
C GLY A 28 -11.75 13.73 -19.67
N ILE A 29 -13.05 13.51 -19.45
CA ILE A 29 -13.62 13.03 -18.17
C ILE A 29 -13.02 11.68 -17.80
N TRP A 30 -12.97 10.73 -18.75
CA TRP A 30 -12.43 9.40 -18.49
C TRP A 30 -10.95 9.42 -18.11
N ARG A 31 -10.15 10.27 -18.76
CA ARG A 31 -8.72 10.43 -18.41
C ARG A 31 -8.54 11.04 -17.03
N ALA A 32 -9.35 12.04 -16.67
CA ALA A 32 -9.31 12.66 -15.35
C ALA A 32 -9.66 11.63 -14.26
N ASN A 33 -10.74 10.88 -14.44
CA ASN A 33 -11.18 9.86 -13.48
C ASN A 33 -10.19 8.70 -13.37
N ALA A 34 -9.64 8.23 -14.49
CA ALA A 34 -8.59 7.21 -14.50
C ALA A 34 -7.36 7.67 -13.71
N LYS A 35 -6.96 8.94 -13.86
CA LYS A 35 -5.84 9.54 -13.12
C LYS A 35 -6.11 9.61 -11.61
N ILE A 36 -7.32 10.01 -11.20
CA ILE A 36 -7.73 10.03 -9.78
C ILE A 36 -7.60 8.64 -9.17
N LEU A 37 -8.02 7.61 -9.91
CA LEU A 37 -7.97 6.21 -9.47
C LEU A 37 -6.58 5.56 -9.59
N GLY A 38 -5.61 6.25 -10.20
CA GLY A 38 -4.25 5.72 -10.41
C GLY A 38 -4.19 4.56 -11.42
N ILE A 39 -5.13 4.49 -12.36
CA ILE A 39 -5.22 3.44 -13.39
C ILE A 39 -5.10 4.00 -14.80
N THR A 40 -4.80 3.14 -15.78
CA THR A 40 -4.81 3.55 -17.19
C THR A 40 -6.23 3.86 -17.67
N THR A 41 -6.37 4.77 -18.63
CA THR A 41 -7.67 5.13 -19.22
C THR A 41 -8.41 3.92 -19.79
N SER A 42 -7.73 3.00 -20.47
CA SER A 42 -8.35 1.78 -21.01
C SER A 42 -8.92 0.88 -19.90
N LYS A 43 -8.19 0.75 -18.79
CA LYS A 43 -8.62 0.02 -17.59
C LYS A 43 -9.89 0.66 -17.00
N TYR A 44 -9.94 1.98 -16.91
CA TYR A 44 -11.11 2.73 -16.46
C TYR A 44 -12.32 2.57 -17.38
N ILE A 45 -12.14 2.68 -18.70
CA ILE A 45 -13.25 2.53 -19.67
C ILE A 45 -13.85 1.11 -19.60
N ARG A 46 -13.00 0.08 -19.54
CA ARG A 46 -13.47 -1.31 -19.38
C ARG A 46 -14.23 -1.51 -18.07
N ALA A 47 -13.79 -0.87 -16.99
CA ALA A 47 -14.53 -0.84 -15.72
C ALA A 47 -15.92 -0.23 -15.91
N GLU A 48 -15.98 0.93 -16.57
CA GLU A 48 -17.21 1.70 -16.75
C GLU A 48 -18.23 0.98 -17.63
N MET A 49 -17.77 0.13 -18.55
CA MET A 49 -18.62 -0.69 -19.41
C MET A 49 -19.05 -2.03 -18.80
N ALA A 50 -18.45 -2.44 -17.68
CA ALA A 50 -18.79 -3.70 -17.03
C ALA A 50 -20.08 -3.59 -16.21
N ASP A 51 -20.75 -4.72 -15.97
CA ASP A 51 -21.93 -4.75 -15.10
C ASP A 51 -21.62 -4.31 -13.67
N ALA A 52 -22.63 -3.83 -12.95
CA ALA A 52 -22.48 -3.24 -11.61
C ALA A 52 -21.76 -4.17 -10.60
N ALA A 53 -22.01 -5.49 -10.69
CA ALA A 53 -21.34 -6.49 -9.86
C ALA A 53 -19.83 -6.60 -10.15
N VAL A 54 -19.44 -6.44 -11.42
CA VAL A 54 -18.04 -6.44 -11.87
C VAL A 54 -17.37 -5.13 -11.48
N LYS A 55 -18.04 -3.99 -11.66
CA LYS A 55 -17.58 -2.66 -11.20
C LYS A 55 -17.20 -2.67 -9.73
N GLY A 56 -18.06 -3.20 -8.86
CA GLY A 56 -17.81 -3.27 -7.42
C GLY A 56 -16.55 -4.07 -7.07
N LYS A 57 -16.40 -5.26 -7.66
CA LYS A 57 -15.20 -6.11 -7.47
C LYS A 57 -13.93 -5.44 -7.99
N LEU A 58 -14.04 -4.69 -9.09
CA LEU A 58 -12.93 -4.01 -9.71
C LEU A 58 -12.39 -2.85 -8.88
N ILE A 59 -13.29 -2.01 -8.37
CA ILE A 59 -12.96 -0.90 -7.46
C ILE A 59 -12.25 -1.46 -6.22
N GLN A 60 -12.81 -2.49 -5.59
CA GLN A 60 -12.18 -3.16 -4.45
C GLN A 60 -10.79 -3.73 -4.77
N SER A 61 -10.57 -4.21 -6.00
CA SER A 61 -9.27 -4.72 -6.42
C SER A 61 -8.26 -3.58 -6.61
N ILE A 62 -8.68 -2.45 -7.19
CA ILE A 62 -7.83 -1.27 -7.40
C ILE A 62 -7.45 -0.64 -6.05
N GLU A 63 -8.41 -0.50 -5.15
CA GLU A 63 -8.17 0.00 -3.78
C GLU A 63 -7.15 -0.89 -3.06
N ARG A 64 -7.35 -2.22 -3.09
CA ARG A 64 -6.39 -3.18 -2.50
C ARG A 64 -4.99 -3.06 -3.11
N GLU A 65 -4.88 -2.89 -4.43
CA GLU A 65 -3.59 -2.72 -5.10
C GLU A 65 -2.91 -1.42 -4.69
N ASN A 66 -3.66 -0.32 -4.60
CA ASN A 66 -3.16 0.99 -4.19
C ASN A 66 -2.72 1.00 -2.71
N THR A 67 -3.51 0.42 -1.81
CA THR A 67 -3.14 0.25 -0.39
C THR A 67 -1.85 -0.54 -0.25
N ARG A 68 -1.70 -1.65 -0.99
CA ARG A 68 -0.45 -2.44 -1.00
C ARG A 68 0.75 -1.63 -1.46
N LYS A 69 0.62 -0.82 -2.51
CA LYS A 69 1.70 0.07 -2.98
C LYS A 69 2.09 1.11 -1.93
N GLN A 70 1.10 1.76 -1.30
CA GLN A 70 1.35 2.73 -0.23
C GLN A 70 2.06 2.09 0.97
N ASN A 71 1.61 0.92 1.40
CA ASN A 71 2.26 0.18 2.49
C ASN A 71 3.70 -0.21 2.14
N ALA A 72 3.96 -0.62 0.90
CA ALA A 72 5.31 -0.93 0.45
C ALA A 72 6.24 0.30 0.47
N LEU A 73 5.73 1.47 0.10
CA LEU A 73 6.47 2.74 0.20
C LEU A 73 6.77 3.10 1.66
N ILE A 74 5.80 2.93 2.57
CA ILE A 74 6.01 3.18 4.00
C ILE A 74 7.03 2.19 4.58
N LEU A 75 6.94 0.91 4.24
CA LEU A 75 7.93 -0.11 4.66
C LEU A 75 9.32 0.19 4.12
N GLN A 76 9.43 0.65 2.87
CA GLN A 76 10.71 1.08 2.30
C GLN A 76 11.27 2.29 3.04
N ALA A 77 10.44 3.29 3.35
CA ALA A 77 10.85 4.46 4.12
C ALA A 77 11.29 4.07 5.54
N LEU A 78 10.57 3.14 6.18
CA LEU A 78 10.93 2.59 7.49
C LEU A 78 12.28 1.84 7.44
N GLY A 79 12.48 1.00 6.43
CA GLY A 79 13.74 0.28 6.21
C GLY A 79 14.93 1.21 5.91
N LYS A 80 14.68 2.35 5.27
CA LYS A 80 15.68 3.42 5.09
C LYS A 80 15.87 4.31 6.32
N SER A 81 14.98 4.22 7.31
CA SER A 81 15.09 5.03 8.52
C SER A 81 16.31 4.61 9.34
N ARG A 82 16.81 5.53 10.16
CA ARG A 82 17.91 5.25 11.08
C ARG A 82 17.49 4.40 12.28
N ILE A 83 16.21 4.01 12.40
CA ILE A 83 15.67 3.31 13.58
C ILE A 83 16.42 2.00 13.85
N ALA A 84 16.63 1.15 12.82
CA ALA A 84 17.35 -0.11 13.00
C ALA A 84 18.82 0.11 13.44
N ASN A 85 19.49 1.12 12.87
CA ASN A 85 20.84 1.48 13.25
C ASN A 85 20.89 2.02 14.69
N ASN A 86 19.94 2.88 15.06
CA ASN A 86 19.83 3.43 16.41
C ASN A 86 19.56 2.33 17.44
N LEU A 87 18.70 1.35 17.13
CA LEU A 87 18.46 0.19 18.00
C LEU A 87 19.73 -0.65 18.20
N ASN A 88 20.50 -0.88 17.14
CA ASN A 88 21.79 -1.58 17.24
C ASN A 88 22.79 -0.79 18.08
N GLN A 89 22.82 0.54 17.94
CA GLN A 89 23.69 1.41 18.75
C GLN A 89 23.28 1.40 20.23
N LEU A 90 21.98 1.42 20.53
CA LEU A 90 21.48 1.28 21.89
C LEU A 90 21.82 -0.08 22.49
N ALA A 91 21.66 -1.17 21.73
CA ALA A 91 22.01 -2.52 22.18
C ALA A 91 23.52 -2.65 22.45
N TYR A 92 24.35 -2.09 21.57
CA TYR A 92 25.80 -2.05 21.78
C TYR A 92 26.17 -1.21 23.00
N ALA A 93 25.60 -0.01 23.15
CA ALA A 93 25.88 0.86 24.28
C ALA A 93 25.40 0.26 25.61
N ALA A 94 24.27 -0.47 25.62
CA ALA A 94 23.83 -1.24 26.79
C ALA A 94 24.79 -2.41 27.12
N HIS A 95 25.36 -3.06 26.11
CA HIS A 95 26.31 -4.16 26.31
C HIS A 95 27.68 -3.70 26.84
N VAL A 96 28.12 -2.49 26.48
CA VAL A 96 29.43 -1.93 26.88
C VAL A 96 29.29 -0.94 28.05
N GLU A 97 28.18 -1.01 28.81
CA GLU A 97 27.87 -0.12 29.96
C GLU A 97 27.86 1.39 29.64
N GLY A 98 27.83 1.76 28.36
CA GLY A 98 27.79 3.15 27.89
C GLY A 98 26.41 3.78 27.98
N LEU A 99 25.38 3.01 28.32
CA LEU A 99 24.04 3.48 28.59
C LEU A 99 23.78 3.51 30.09
N ASN A 100 23.44 4.69 30.62
CA ASN A 100 23.11 4.85 32.03
C ASN A 100 21.69 4.32 32.30
N LEU A 101 21.55 3.00 32.32
CA LEU A 101 20.27 2.29 32.53
C LEU A 101 19.72 2.46 33.96
N GLU A 102 20.51 3.02 34.87
CA GLU A 102 20.07 3.42 36.20
C GLU A 102 19.17 4.66 36.18
N ASP A 103 19.23 5.47 35.11
CA ASP A 103 18.33 6.60 34.90
C ASP A 103 16.96 6.11 34.38
N PRO A 104 15.88 6.23 35.19
CA PRO A 104 14.55 5.79 34.79
C PRO A 104 14.02 6.52 33.55
N SER A 105 14.48 7.74 33.29
CA SER A 105 14.05 8.54 32.14
C SER A 105 14.58 7.98 30.82
N VAL A 106 15.78 7.41 30.82
CA VAL A 106 16.39 6.76 29.65
C VAL A 106 15.64 5.48 29.32
N VAL A 107 15.31 4.68 30.34
CA VAL A 107 14.51 3.46 30.18
C VAL A 107 13.11 3.78 29.63
N ALA A 108 12.47 4.82 30.14
CA ALA A 108 11.16 5.27 29.67
C ALA A 108 11.18 5.69 28.19
N GLN A 109 12.19 6.45 27.76
CA GLN A 109 12.33 6.89 26.36
C GLN A 109 12.56 5.72 25.39
N ILE A 110 13.32 4.69 25.81
CA ILE A 110 13.53 3.48 25.01
C ILE A 110 12.22 2.70 24.87
N HIS A 111 11.46 2.55 25.96
CA HIS A 111 10.15 1.92 25.92
C HIS A 111 9.18 2.67 25.02
N GLU A 112 9.11 4.00 25.10
CA GLU A 112 8.27 4.82 24.23
C GLU A 112 8.64 4.64 22.75
N ALA A 113 9.94 4.67 22.42
CA ALA A 113 10.41 4.46 21.06
C ALA A 113 10.09 3.04 20.55
N TYR A 114 10.22 2.02 21.40
CA TYR A 114 9.86 0.65 21.08
C TYR A 114 8.36 0.51 20.78
N GLU A 115 7.50 1.06 21.63
CA GLU A 115 6.04 1.05 21.46
C GLU A 115 5.62 1.78 20.17
N ALA A 116 6.26 2.90 19.85
CA ALA A 116 6.01 3.62 18.60
C ALA A 116 6.35 2.75 17.37
N VAL A 117 7.49 2.05 17.39
CA VAL A 117 7.90 1.15 16.30
C VAL A 117 6.94 -0.04 16.18
N MET A 118 6.53 -0.64 17.30
CA MET A 118 5.58 -1.76 17.32
C MET A 118 4.18 -1.35 16.86
N THR A 119 3.76 -0.14 17.20
CA THR A 119 2.51 0.45 16.71
C THR A 119 2.56 0.63 15.19
N ILE A 120 3.64 1.21 14.65
CA ILE A 120 3.83 1.38 13.21
C ILE A 120 3.82 0.01 12.51
N ARG A 121 4.53 -0.98 13.06
CA ARG A 121 4.55 -2.35 12.52
C ARG A 121 3.15 -2.97 12.51
N SER A 122 2.40 -2.85 13.60
CA SER A 122 1.05 -3.39 13.73
C SER A 122 0.07 -2.76 12.74
N LEU A 123 0.11 -1.43 12.60
CA LEU A 123 -0.71 -0.70 11.63
C LEU A 123 -0.39 -1.12 10.19
N LEU A 124 0.89 -1.35 9.87
CA LEU A 124 1.31 -1.82 8.54
C LEU A 124 0.88 -3.26 8.26
N ILE A 125 0.93 -4.15 9.25
CA ILE A 125 0.44 -5.53 9.12
C ILE A 125 -1.08 -5.50 8.87
N GLN A 126 -1.83 -4.77 9.71
CA GLN A 126 -3.28 -4.61 9.56
C GLN A 126 -3.66 -4.03 8.19
N SER A 127 -2.97 -2.97 7.75
CA SER A 127 -3.25 -2.34 6.46
C SER A 127 -2.82 -3.20 5.26
N SER A 128 -1.88 -4.13 5.43
CA SER A 128 -1.41 -5.04 4.37
C SER A 128 -2.39 -6.20 4.10
N GLY A 129 -3.36 -6.43 4.97
CA GLY A 129 -4.32 -7.53 4.86
C GLY A 129 -3.74 -8.91 5.19
N VAL A 130 -2.54 -8.95 5.79
CA VAL A 130 -1.98 -10.17 6.39
C VAL A 130 -2.52 -10.22 7.81
N SER A 131 -3.43 -11.16 8.12
CA SER A 131 -3.80 -11.40 9.52
C SER A 131 -2.54 -11.79 10.29
N ALA A 132 -2.29 -11.09 11.40
CA ALA A 132 -1.21 -11.40 12.31
C ALA A 132 -1.33 -12.86 12.76
N LEU A 133 -0.26 -13.64 12.55
CA LEU A 133 -0.04 -14.93 13.19
C LEU A 133 0.47 -14.70 14.61
#